data_AF-A0A6M0C933-F1
#
_entry.id   AF-A0A6M0C933-F1
#
_cell.length_a   1.000
_cell.length_b   1.000
_cell.length_c   1.000
_cell.angle_alpha   90.00
_cell.angle_beta   90.00
_cell.angle_gamma   90.00
#
_symmetry.space_group_name_H-M   'P 1'
#
loop_
_entity.id
_entity.type
_entity.pdbx_description
1 polymer ?
#
loop_
_entity_poly.entity_id
_entity_poly.type
_entity_poly.pdbx_seq_one_letter_code
_entity_poly.pdbx_strand_id
1 'polypeptide(L)'
;MAKIVEFDDKSRRALERGVNALADAVRITFGPKGRNVLLEKKFTAPQIVNDGITVAKEIELEDPLENTGARLIQEVASKTKDVAGDGTTTATILAQSMIKEGLKNVAAGANPVAIRRGIEKTINHLVKEIETVAKPVEGEAIAQVATVSAGNDEEVGKIIAEAMDKVTKDGVITVEESKSLNTELDVVEGMQIDRGYISPYFVTDQERMVAEYENARIVITDKKVNVIQDLVPVLE
;
A
#
# COMPACT_ATOMS: atom_id res chain seq x y z
N MET A 1 -23.37 9.26 21.76
CA MET A 1 -22.58 10.52 21.74
C MET A 1 -23.29 11.54 20.86
N ALA A 2 -23.23 12.82 21.24
CA ALA A 2 -23.64 13.92 20.37
C ALA A 2 -22.73 13.99 19.13
N LYS A 3 -23.24 14.52 18.02
CA LYS A 3 -22.50 14.66 16.75
C LYS A 3 -22.04 16.10 16.56
N ILE A 4 -20.84 16.28 16.01
CA ILE A 4 -20.33 17.57 15.55
C ILE A 4 -20.84 17.78 14.13
N VAL A 5 -21.43 18.94 13.85
CA VAL A 5 -21.92 19.32 12.53
C VAL A 5 -21.38 20.70 12.20
N GLU A 6 -20.60 20.80 11.12
CA GLU A 6 -19.94 22.03 10.69
C GLU A 6 -20.19 22.24 9.18
N PHE A 7 -20.33 23.50 8.77
CA PHE A 7 -20.74 23.86 7.41
C PHE A 7 -19.74 24.78 6.71
N ASP A 8 -19.95 24.93 5.40
CA ASP A 8 -19.31 25.93 4.55
C ASP A 8 -17.78 25.96 4.60
N ASP A 9 -17.19 27.15 4.74
CA ASP A 9 -15.75 27.37 4.68
C ASP A 9 -15.02 26.77 5.88
N LYS A 10 -15.66 26.78 7.06
CA LYS A 10 -15.05 26.28 8.28
C LYS A 10 -14.83 24.77 8.22
N SER A 11 -15.79 24.00 7.69
CA SER A 11 -15.61 22.56 7.47
C SER A 11 -14.56 22.27 6.39
N ARG A 12 -14.57 23.02 5.27
CA ARG A 12 -13.58 22.87 4.19
C ARG A 12 -12.15 23.12 4.64
N ARG A 13 -11.91 24.20 5.41
CA ARG A 13 -10.57 24.51 5.95
C ARG A 13 -10.09 23.48 6.97
N ALA A 14 -11.00 22.92 7.79
CA ALA A 14 -10.63 21.85 8.71
C ALA A 14 -10.18 20.60 7.94
N LEU A 15 -10.95 20.19 6.94
CA LEU A 15 -10.55 19.07 6.06
C LEU A 15 -9.22 19.34 5.36
N GLU A 16 -9.01 20.56 4.84
CA GLU A 16 -7.75 20.95 4.19
C GLU A 16 -6.55 20.86 5.13
N ARG A 17 -6.68 21.31 6.39
CA ARG A 17 -5.61 21.18 7.40
C ARG A 17 -5.27 19.72 7.67
N GLY A 18 -6.28 18.87 7.79
CA GLY A 18 -6.08 17.44 7.97
C GLY A 18 -5.38 16.75 6.79
N VAL A 19 -5.82 17.06 5.57
CA VAL A 19 -5.20 16.60 4.33
C VAL A 19 -3.73 17.04 4.26
N ASN A 20 -3.44 18.30 4.58
CA ASN A 20 -2.09 18.84 4.55
C ASN A 20 -1.20 18.20 5.62
N ALA A 21 -1.69 18.02 6.86
CA ALA A 21 -0.92 17.42 7.94
C ALA A 21 -0.40 16.02 7.55
N LEU A 22 -1.26 15.18 6.98
CA LEU A 22 -0.86 13.85 6.52
C LEU A 22 0.03 13.93 5.28
N ALA A 23 -0.38 14.68 4.27
CA ALA A 23 0.34 14.73 3.00
C ALA A 23 1.73 15.36 3.12
N ASP A 24 1.92 16.37 3.97
CA ASP A 24 3.21 17.01 4.21
C ASP A 24 4.18 16.07 4.96
N ALA A 25 3.67 15.24 5.87
CA ALA A 25 4.45 14.21 6.56
C ALA A 25 4.87 13.07 5.62
N VAL A 26 4.02 12.70 4.66
CA VAL A 26 4.32 11.67 3.66
C VAL A 26 5.23 12.21 2.56
N ARG A 27 5.06 13.46 2.14
CA ARG A 27 5.82 14.06 1.02
C ARG A 27 7.32 14.04 1.22
N ILE A 28 7.81 14.15 2.46
CA ILE A 28 9.26 14.17 2.72
C ILE A 28 9.94 12.85 2.36
N THR A 29 9.20 11.74 2.21
CA THR A 29 9.74 10.45 1.78
C THR A 29 9.86 10.31 0.26
N PHE A 30 9.41 11.30 -0.51
CA PHE A 30 9.30 11.19 -1.97
C PHE A 30 10.65 11.19 -2.69
N GLY A 31 10.87 10.16 -3.50
CA GLY A 31 11.98 10.09 -4.47
C GLY A 31 13.34 9.72 -3.85
N PRO A 32 14.42 9.74 -4.64
CA PRO A 32 15.75 9.24 -4.25
C PRO A 32 16.44 10.09 -3.16
N LYS A 33 15.94 11.31 -2.91
CA LYS A 33 16.40 12.19 -1.83
C LYS A 33 15.35 12.31 -0.72
N GLY A 34 14.45 11.34 -0.64
CA GLY A 34 13.50 11.19 0.45
C GLY A 34 14.22 11.15 1.79
N ARG A 35 13.57 11.68 2.81
CA ARG A 35 14.06 11.68 4.18
C ARG A 35 13.32 10.63 4.98
N ASN A 36 14.01 10.10 5.98
CA ASN A 36 13.41 9.18 6.92
C ASN A 36 12.45 9.91 7.87
N VAL A 37 11.37 9.24 8.21
CA VAL A 37 10.40 9.62 9.23
C VAL A 37 10.63 8.72 10.44
N LEU A 38 10.74 9.35 11.61
CA LEU A 38 10.82 8.65 12.88
C LEU A 38 9.41 8.50 13.45
N LEU A 39 9.00 7.26 13.69
CA LEU A 39 7.71 6.90 14.27
C LEU A 39 7.93 6.34 15.66
N GLU A 40 7.26 6.93 16.66
CA GLU A 40 7.30 6.44 18.03
C GLU A 40 6.49 5.13 18.14
N LYS A 41 7.04 4.15 18.86
CA LYS A 41 6.31 2.93 19.25
C LYS A 41 6.24 2.88 20.77
N LYS A 42 5.07 2.53 21.32
CA LYS A 42 4.80 2.57 22.77
C LYS A 42 5.67 1.62 23.61
N PHE A 43 6.10 0.50 23.03
CA PHE A 43 6.74 -0.59 23.77
C PHE A 43 8.04 -1.08 23.13
N THR A 44 8.41 -0.56 21.97
CA THR A 44 9.59 -0.97 21.21
C THR A 44 10.42 0.25 20.83
N ALA A 45 11.60 0.03 20.27
CA ALA A 45 12.41 1.12 19.75
C ALA A 45 11.63 1.91 18.67
N PRO A 46 11.84 3.22 18.56
CA PRO A 46 11.28 4.01 17.48
C PRO A 46 11.59 3.41 16.11
N GLN A 47 10.61 3.42 15.22
CA GLN A 47 10.74 2.89 13.88
C GLN A 47 11.20 4.02 12.94
N ILE A 48 12.25 3.77 12.16
CA ILE A 48 12.72 4.70 11.12
C ILE A 48 12.22 4.16 9.79
N VAL A 49 11.37 4.91 9.10
CA VAL A 49 10.77 4.49 7.82
C VAL A 49 10.95 5.55 6.75
N ASN A 50 11.07 5.09 5.51
CA ASN A 50 11.05 5.91 4.30
C ASN A 50 9.83 5.58 3.41
N ASP A 51 8.90 4.78 3.92
CA ASP A 51 7.70 4.35 3.19
C ASP A 51 6.48 5.24 3.53
N GLY A 52 5.84 5.79 2.49
CA GLY A 52 4.74 6.73 2.65
C GLY A 52 3.48 6.13 3.25
N ILE A 53 3.16 4.85 2.98
CA ILE A 53 1.94 4.23 3.52
C ILE A 53 2.09 3.90 5.01
N THR A 54 3.27 3.47 5.45
CA THR A 54 3.55 3.25 6.88
C THR A 54 3.43 4.54 7.66
N VAL A 55 3.99 5.64 7.14
CA VAL A 55 3.82 6.98 7.74
C VAL A 55 2.35 7.40 7.76
N ALA A 56 1.63 7.26 6.65
CA ALA A 56 0.21 7.64 6.57
C ALA A 56 -0.68 6.86 7.55
N LYS A 57 -0.33 5.61 7.86
CA LYS A 57 -1.11 4.76 8.78
C LYS A 57 -1.03 5.19 10.24
N GLU A 58 0.10 5.76 10.64
CA GLU A 58 0.36 6.18 12.02
C GLU A 58 -0.18 7.60 12.31
N ILE A 59 -0.60 8.34 11.28
CA ILE A 59 -1.10 9.71 11.46
C ILE A 59 -2.57 9.68 11.86
N GLU A 60 -2.83 10.15 13.07
CA GLU A 60 -4.16 10.42 13.61
C GLU A 60 -4.16 11.80 14.28
N LEU A 61 -5.14 12.63 13.93
CA LEU A 61 -5.25 13.99 14.44
C LEU A 61 -6.28 14.07 15.56
N GLU A 62 -6.02 14.92 16.55
CA GLU A 62 -6.90 15.10 17.71
C GLU A 62 -8.25 15.72 17.32
N ASP A 63 -8.23 16.72 16.43
CA ASP A 63 -9.46 17.36 15.95
C ASP A 63 -10.22 16.41 15.01
N PRO A 64 -11.48 16.05 15.30
CA PRO A 64 -12.22 15.08 14.48
C PRO A 64 -12.48 15.51 13.03
N LEU A 65 -12.61 16.81 12.76
CA LEU A 65 -12.84 17.32 11.41
C LEU A 65 -11.55 17.27 10.60
N GLU A 66 -10.42 17.63 11.21
CA GLU A 66 -9.10 17.50 10.58
C GLU A 66 -8.75 16.01 10.38
N ASN A 67 -8.99 15.17 11.39
CA ASN A 67 -8.75 13.73 11.29
C ASN A 67 -9.55 13.11 10.15
N THR A 68 -10.78 13.57 9.90
CA THR A 68 -11.57 13.13 8.73
C THR A 68 -10.83 13.43 7.42
N GLY A 69 -10.21 14.60 7.28
CA GLY A 69 -9.39 14.95 6.12
C GLY A 69 -8.16 14.04 5.97
N ALA A 70 -7.47 13.75 7.07
CA ALA A 70 -6.34 12.82 7.08
C ALA A 70 -6.77 11.40 6.67
N ARG A 71 -7.87 10.87 7.24
CA ARG A 71 -8.40 9.54 6.91
C ARG A 71 -8.77 9.40 5.43
N LEU A 72 -9.29 10.46 4.79
CA LEU A 72 -9.57 10.43 3.35
C LEU A 72 -8.32 10.23 2.50
N ILE A 73 -7.20 10.85 2.87
CA ILE A 73 -5.92 10.68 2.16
C ILE A 73 -5.29 9.33 2.47
N GLN A 74 -5.41 8.87 3.71
CA GLN A 74 -4.99 7.52 4.10
C GLN A 74 -5.69 6.46 3.24
N GLU A 75 -6.97 6.63 2.95
CA GLU A 75 -7.73 5.73 2.07
C GLU A 75 -7.20 5.75 0.62
N VAL A 76 -6.83 6.93 0.11
CA VAL A 76 -6.20 7.07 -1.22
C VAL A 76 -4.88 6.29 -1.27
N ALA A 77 -4.03 6.45 -0.26
CA ALA A 77 -2.75 5.75 -0.18
C ALA A 77 -2.95 4.23 -0.06
N SER A 78 -3.89 3.77 0.77
CA SER A 78 -4.17 2.34 0.95
C SER A 78 -4.66 1.70 -0.34
N LYS A 79 -5.66 2.29 -1.01
CA LYS A 79 -6.18 1.74 -2.27
C LYS A 79 -5.14 1.70 -3.37
N THR A 80 -4.24 2.69 -3.42
CA THR A 80 -3.14 2.70 -4.38
C THR A 80 -2.19 1.52 -4.13
N LYS A 81 -1.85 1.25 -2.86
CA LYS A 81 -1.05 0.07 -2.49
C LYS A 81 -1.75 -1.23 -2.90
N ASP A 82 -3.04 -1.36 -2.60
CA ASP A 82 -3.78 -2.61 -2.84
C ASP A 82 -3.90 -2.92 -4.34
N VAL A 83 -3.98 -1.90 -5.20
CA VAL A 83 -4.14 -2.08 -6.65
C VAL A 83 -2.79 -2.18 -7.38
N ALA A 84 -1.80 -1.38 -6.99
CA ALA A 84 -0.56 -1.21 -7.75
C ALA A 84 0.71 -1.65 -7.01
N GLY A 85 0.68 -1.83 -5.69
CA GLY A 85 1.85 -2.19 -4.86
C GLY A 85 2.82 -1.04 -4.58
N ASP A 86 2.83 0.02 -5.38
CA ASP A 86 3.70 1.21 -5.26
C ASP A 86 2.94 2.50 -5.61
N GLY A 87 3.55 3.67 -5.43
CA GLY A 87 3.02 4.98 -5.83
C GLY A 87 2.17 5.67 -4.76
N THR A 88 2.16 5.16 -3.53
CA THR A 88 1.35 5.68 -2.41
C THR A 88 1.67 7.15 -2.09
N THR A 89 2.96 7.51 -2.06
CA THR A 89 3.41 8.89 -1.86
C THR A 89 3.01 9.79 -3.03
N THR A 90 3.13 9.30 -4.28
CA THR A 90 2.70 10.01 -5.49
C THR A 90 1.21 10.32 -5.45
N ALA A 91 0.38 9.31 -5.15
CA ALA A 91 -1.06 9.45 -5.05
C ALA A 91 -1.47 10.45 -3.96
N THR A 92 -0.78 10.42 -2.82
CA THR A 92 -0.99 11.35 -1.69
C THR A 92 -0.72 12.81 -2.10
N ILE A 93 0.41 13.07 -2.76
CA ILE A 93 0.78 14.42 -3.21
C ILE A 93 -0.18 14.94 -4.28
N LEU A 94 -0.56 14.08 -5.24
CA LEU A 94 -1.54 14.43 -6.28
C LEU A 94 -2.89 14.77 -5.66
N ALA A 95 -3.38 13.94 -4.73
CA ALA A 95 -4.63 14.17 -4.03
C ALA A 95 -4.61 15.51 -3.26
N GLN A 96 -3.54 15.78 -2.51
CA GLN A 96 -3.36 17.06 -1.82
C GLN A 96 -3.45 18.25 -2.79
N SER A 97 -2.76 18.19 -3.93
CA SER A 97 -2.78 19.27 -4.92
C SER A 97 -4.16 19.46 -5.54
N MET A 98 -4.86 18.37 -5.87
CA MET A 98 -6.20 18.42 -6.45
C MET A 98 -7.22 18.98 -5.47
N ILE A 99 -7.13 18.60 -4.19
CA ILE A 99 -8.00 19.11 -3.13
C ILE A 99 -7.75 20.61 -2.92
N LYS A 100 -6.49 21.03 -2.80
CA LYS A 100 -6.13 22.44 -2.60
C LYS A 100 -6.67 23.33 -3.72
N GLU A 101 -6.39 23.00 -4.98
CA GLU A 101 -6.87 23.80 -6.11
C GLU A 101 -8.39 23.67 -6.29
N GLY A 102 -8.97 22.51 -6.00
CA GLY A 102 -10.42 22.32 -5.99
C GLY A 102 -11.13 23.22 -4.98
N LEU A 103 -10.67 23.23 -3.73
CA LEU A 103 -11.22 24.08 -2.66
C LEU A 103 -11.10 25.57 -3.00
N LYS A 104 -9.98 25.99 -3.57
CA LYS A 104 -9.77 27.38 -4.03
C LYS A 104 -10.79 27.78 -5.11
N ASN A 105 -11.03 26.93 -6.09
CA ASN A 105 -12.02 27.21 -7.14
C ASN A 105 -13.45 27.22 -6.59
N VAL A 106 -13.78 26.31 -5.69
CA VAL A 106 -15.09 26.27 -5.03
C VAL A 106 -15.30 27.53 -4.16
N ALA A 107 -14.28 27.99 -3.44
CA ALA A 107 -14.33 29.24 -2.67
C ALA A 107 -14.53 30.46 -3.58
N ALA A 108 -14.05 30.42 -4.82
CA ALA A 108 -14.30 31.43 -5.85
C ALA A 108 -15.72 31.36 -6.47
N GLY A 109 -16.58 30.45 -6.01
CA GLY A 109 -17.97 30.34 -6.45
C GLY A 109 -18.20 29.36 -7.60
N ALA A 110 -17.19 28.61 -8.03
CA ALA A 110 -17.35 27.59 -9.07
C ALA A 110 -18.16 26.39 -8.55
N ASN A 111 -18.93 25.77 -9.46
CA ASN A 111 -19.76 24.60 -9.13
C ASN A 111 -18.88 23.36 -8.86
N PRO A 112 -18.87 22.78 -7.64
CA PRO A 112 -18.05 21.62 -7.30
C PRO A 112 -18.31 20.39 -8.19
N VAL A 113 -19.56 20.17 -8.60
CA VAL A 113 -19.95 19.05 -9.46
C VAL A 113 -19.36 19.22 -10.87
N ALA A 114 -19.34 20.44 -11.38
CA ALA A 114 -18.75 20.73 -12.68
C ALA A 114 -17.22 20.56 -12.66
N ILE A 115 -16.56 21.02 -11.60
CA ILE A 115 -15.11 20.83 -11.41
C ILE A 115 -14.77 19.34 -11.38
N ARG A 116 -15.48 18.56 -10.57
CA ARG A 116 -15.27 17.11 -10.48
C ARG A 116 -15.43 16.43 -11.84
N ARG A 117 -16.48 16.75 -12.61
CA ARG A 117 -16.67 16.22 -13.96
C ARG A 117 -15.53 16.58 -14.91
N GLY A 118 -15.01 17.80 -14.80
CA GLY A 118 -13.84 18.24 -15.56
C GLY A 118 -12.59 17.42 -15.21
N ILE A 119 -12.33 17.21 -13.91
CA ILE A 119 -11.24 16.37 -13.41
C ILE A 119 -11.36 14.94 -13.95
N GLU A 120 -12.53 14.31 -13.81
CA GLU A 120 -12.78 12.93 -14.28
C GLU A 120 -12.54 12.81 -15.80
N LYS A 121 -13.01 13.78 -16.59
CA LYS A 121 -12.78 13.81 -18.04
C LYS A 121 -11.28 13.91 -18.37
N THR A 122 -10.56 14.76 -17.66
CA THR A 122 -9.10 14.93 -17.86
C THR A 122 -8.34 13.67 -17.48
N ILE A 123 -8.65 13.04 -16.34
CA ILE A 123 -8.04 11.78 -15.91
C ILE A 123 -8.24 10.71 -16.98
N ASN A 124 -9.47 10.53 -17.47
CA ASN A 124 -9.77 9.54 -18.51
C ASN A 124 -8.99 9.76 -19.81
N HIS A 125 -8.69 11.01 -20.15
CA HIS A 125 -7.87 11.32 -21.32
C HIS A 125 -6.38 11.04 -21.05
N LEU A 126 -5.87 11.46 -19.89
CA LEU A 126 -4.48 11.27 -19.51
C LEU A 126 -4.11 9.78 -19.37
N VAL A 127 -5.00 8.96 -18.81
CA VAL A 127 -4.77 7.51 -18.70
C VAL A 127 -4.59 6.89 -20.09
N LYS A 128 -5.45 7.25 -21.05
CA LYS A 128 -5.31 6.78 -22.44
C LYS A 128 -4.00 7.24 -23.07
N GLU A 129 -3.61 8.49 -22.85
CA GLU A 129 -2.36 9.00 -23.39
C GLU A 129 -1.15 8.26 -22.79
N ILE A 130 -1.17 7.98 -21.49
CA ILE A 130 -0.13 7.18 -20.81
C ILE A 130 -0.04 5.78 -21.43
N GLU A 131 -1.17 5.13 -21.72
CA GLU A 131 -1.20 3.84 -22.40
C GLU A 131 -0.54 3.89 -23.79
N THR A 132 -0.68 5.00 -24.53
CA THR A 132 -0.05 5.12 -25.87
C THR A 132 1.47 5.26 -25.83
N VAL A 133 2.02 5.83 -24.75
CA VAL A 133 3.48 5.99 -24.58
C VAL A 133 4.11 4.87 -23.78
N ALA A 134 3.29 4.00 -23.17
CA ALA A 134 3.76 2.85 -22.40
C ALA A 134 4.51 1.87 -23.30
N LYS A 135 5.65 1.40 -22.81
CA LYS A 135 6.48 0.39 -23.49
C LYS A 135 6.50 -0.88 -22.64
N PRO A 136 6.32 -2.07 -23.24
CA PRO A 136 6.50 -3.33 -22.54
C PRO A 136 7.89 -3.43 -21.90
N VAL A 137 7.95 -3.99 -20.70
CA VAL A 137 9.19 -4.23 -19.96
C VAL A 137 9.75 -5.58 -20.41
N GLU A 138 10.98 -5.60 -20.91
CA GLU A 138 11.68 -6.80 -21.38
C GLU A 138 13.16 -6.78 -20.93
N GLY A 139 13.72 -7.96 -20.67
CA GLY A 139 15.14 -8.14 -20.33
C GLY A 139 15.59 -7.29 -19.14
N GLU A 140 16.68 -6.54 -19.33
CA GLU A 140 17.32 -5.71 -18.29
C GLU A 140 16.39 -4.64 -17.67
N ALA A 141 15.29 -4.30 -18.35
CA ALA A 141 14.33 -3.33 -17.83
C ALA A 141 13.64 -3.81 -16.53
N ILE A 142 13.54 -5.13 -16.30
CA ILE A 142 13.00 -5.68 -15.05
C ILE A 142 13.88 -5.28 -13.86
N ALA A 143 15.19 -5.48 -13.98
CA ALA A 143 16.16 -5.10 -12.94
C ALA A 143 16.11 -3.60 -12.67
N GLN A 144 16.02 -2.78 -13.73
CA GLN A 144 15.95 -1.32 -13.61
C GLN A 144 14.72 -0.86 -12.82
N VAL A 145 13.55 -1.43 -13.11
CA VAL A 145 12.30 -1.12 -12.38
C VAL A 145 12.44 -1.52 -10.90
N ALA A 146 12.92 -2.74 -10.65
CA ALA A 146 13.11 -3.24 -9.30
C ALA A 146 14.11 -2.39 -8.49
N THR A 147 15.24 -2.00 -9.08
CA THR A 147 16.24 -1.11 -8.47
C THR A 147 15.65 0.24 -8.10
N VAL A 148 14.90 0.88 -8.99
CA VAL A 148 14.31 2.19 -8.73
C VAL A 148 13.27 2.10 -7.60
N SER A 149 12.40 1.10 -7.62
CA SER A 149 11.41 0.87 -6.56
C SER A 149 12.03 0.48 -5.22
N ALA A 150 13.21 -0.16 -5.22
CA ALA A 150 13.98 -0.47 -4.01
C ALA A 150 14.84 0.70 -3.49
N GLY A 151 14.64 1.93 -3.99
CA GLY A 151 15.38 3.11 -3.53
C GLY A 151 16.75 3.30 -4.18
N ASN A 152 16.93 2.79 -5.40
CA ASN A 152 18.19 2.68 -6.14
C ASN A 152 19.18 1.66 -5.55
N ASP A 153 18.65 0.57 -5.03
CA ASP A 153 19.45 -0.59 -4.64
C ASP A 153 19.65 -1.53 -5.85
N GLU A 154 20.86 -1.54 -6.39
CA GLU A 154 21.22 -2.38 -7.53
C GLU A 154 21.27 -3.87 -7.17
N GLU A 155 21.63 -4.21 -5.93
CA GLU A 155 21.71 -5.60 -5.46
C GLU A 155 20.31 -6.21 -5.39
N VAL A 156 19.36 -5.49 -4.78
CA VAL A 156 17.95 -5.92 -4.71
C VAL A 156 17.35 -6.06 -6.11
N GLY A 157 17.58 -5.08 -7.00
CA GLY A 157 17.05 -5.14 -8.36
C GLY A 157 17.60 -6.32 -9.16
N LYS A 158 18.89 -6.64 -8.98
CA LYS A 158 19.52 -7.81 -9.60
C LYS A 158 18.93 -9.12 -9.08
N ILE A 159 18.77 -9.27 -7.76
CA ILE A 159 18.20 -10.48 -7.15
C ILE A 159 16.76 -10.70 -7.64
N ILE A 160 15.95 -9.65 -7.72
CA ILE A 160 14.58 -9.74 -8.22
C ILE A 160 14.56 -10.16 -9.70
N ALA A 161 15.45 -9.61 -10.54
CA ALA A 161 15.55 -10.02 -11.93
C ALA A 161 16.00 -11.49 -12.07
N GLU A 162 17.01 -11.91 -11.31
CA GLU A 162 17.46 -13.31 -11.28
C GLU A 162 16.36 -14.25 -10.77
N ALA A 163 15.54 -13.81 -9.81
CA ALA A 163 14.38 -14.56 -9.35
C ALA A 163 13.36 -14.70 -10.50
N MET A 164 12.94 -13.59 -11.11
CA MET A 164 11.97 -13.54 -12.22
C MET A 164 12.42 -14.29 -13.49
N ASP A 165 13.72 -14.52 -13.68
CA ASP A 165 14.24 -15.36 -14.76
C ASP A 165 14.17 -16.86 -14.42
N LYS A 166 14.33 -17.21 -13.13
CA LYS A 166 14.29 -18.61 -12.64
C LYS A 166 12.87 -19.11 -12.42
N VAL A 167 11.98 -18.27 -11.89
CA VAL A 167 10.54 -18.54 -11.88
C VAL A 167 9.95 -18.03 -13.19
N THR A 168 9.04 -18.77 -13.81
CA THR A 168 8.29 -18.24 -14.97
C THR A 168 7.60 -16.93 -14.63
N LYS A 169 7.16 -16.13 -15.61
CA LYS A 169 6.47 -14.84 -15.38
C LYS A 169 5.31 -14.88 -14.36
N ASP A 170 4.65 -16.03 -14.24
CA ASP A 170 3.55 -16.29 -13.29
C ASP A 170 3.98 -17.07 -12.04
N GLY A 171 5.29 -17.19 -11.80
CA GLY A 171 5.85 -17.89 -10.66
C GLY A 171 5.79 -17.07 -9.38
N VAL A 172 5.92 -17.76 -8.26
CA VAL A 172 5.72 -17.19 -6.93
C VAL A 172 7.06 -16.78 -6.37
N ILE A 173 7.17 -15.53 -5.93
CA ILE A 173 8.35 -15.01 -5.21
C ILE A 173 7.90 -14.68 -3.79
N THR A 174 8.53 -15.32 -2.82
CA THR A 174 8.37 -15.03 -1.39
C THR A 174 9.64 -14.37 -0.85
N VAL A 175 9.48 -13.56 0.19
CA VAL A 175 10.60 -12.92 0.90
C VAL A 175 10.52 -13.36 2.35
N GLU A 176 11.62 -13.88 2.87
CA GLU A 176 11.76 -14.37 4.25
C GLU A 176 12.93 -13.66 4.94
N GLU A 177 12.85 -13.53 6.27
CA GLU A 177 13.94 -12.95 7.05
C GLU A 177 15.10 -13.97 7.16
N SER A 178 16.25 -13.62 6.59
CA SER A 178 17.45 -14.44 6.69
C SER A 178 18.12 -14.27 8.05
N LYS A 179 18.68 -15.37 8.58
CA LYS A 179 19.58 -15.35 9.75
C LYS A 179 21.03 -14.98 9.36
N SER A 180 21.31 -14.89 8.06
CA SER A 180 22.60 -14.52 7.49
C SER A 180 22.70 -13.00 7.29
N LEU A 181 23.92 -12.50 7.04
CA LEU A 181 24.15 -11.11 6.64
C LEU A 181 23.90 -10.87 5.14
N ASN A 182 23.88 -11.93 4.34
CA ASN A 182 23.71 -11.85 2.89
C ASN A 182 22.26 -12.09 2.50
N THR A 183 21.80 -11.41 1.45
CA THR A 183 20.55 -11.75 0.77
C THR A 183 20.80 -12.94 -0.16
N GLU A 184 20.02 -13.99 0.02
CA GLU A 184 20.16 -15.24 -0.73
C GLU A 184 18.90 -15.48 -1.57
N LEU A 185 19.06 -16.07 -2.75
CA LEU A 185 17.98 -16.45 -3.65
C LEU A 185 17.93 -17.96 -3.76
N ASP A 186 16.95 -18.55 -3.09
CA ASP A 186 16.66 -19.98 -3.19
C ASP A 186 15.41 -20.23 -4.04
N VAL A 187 15.54 -21.17 -4.97
CA VAL A 187 14.40 -21.64 -5.76
C VAL A 187 13.96 -22.97 -5.18
N VAL A 188 12.78 -22.97 -4.57
CA VAL A 188 12.15 -24.16 -4.03
C VAL A 188 11.02 -24.61 -4.94
N GLU A 189 10.86 -25.92 -5.10
CA GLU A 189 9.65 -26.47 -5.71
C GLU A 189 8.49 -26.30 -4.73
N GLY A 190 7.48 -25.54 -5.14
CA GLY A 190 6.31 -25.23 -4.32
C GLY A 190 5.08 -25.01 -5.19
N MET A 191 3.96 -24.74 -4.52
CA MET A 191 2.69 -24.47 -5.19
C MET A 191 1.94 -23.37 -4.43
N GLN A 192 1.41 -22.40 -5.18
CA GLN A 192 0.45 -21.43 -4.68
C GLN A 192 -0.94 -21.74 -5.25
N ILE A 193 -1.95 -21.59 -4.40
CA ILE A 193 -3.37 -21.70 -4.78
C ILE A 193 -4.01 -20.36 -4.44
N ASP A 194 -4.87 -19.85 -5.32
CA ASP A 194 -5.62 -18.61 -5.10
C ASP A 194 -6.79 -18.81 -4.11
N ARG A 195 -6.43 -19.14 -2.86
CA ARG A 195 -7.32 -19.36 -1.73
C ARG A 195 -6.62 -18.93 -0.43
N GLY A 196 -7.24 -17.99 0.29
CA GLY A 196 -6.78 -17.57 1.61
C GLY A 196 -7.35 -18.42 2.76
N TYR A 197 -7.00 -18.05 3.99
CA TYR A 197 -7.56 -18.62 5.21
C TYR A 197 -9.07 -18.35 5.34
N ILE A 198 -9.82 -19.29 5.91
CA ILE A 198 -11.28 -19.17 6.09
C ILE A 198 -11.64 -18.15 7.18
N SER A 199 -10.75 -17.97 8.15
CA SER A 199 -10.95 -17.12 9.32
C SER A 199 -9.70 -16.29 9.60
N PRO A 200 -9.82 -14.98 9.89
CA PRO A 200 -8.68 -14.14 10.31
C PRO A 200 -7.99 -14.63 11.58
N TYR A 201 -8.65 -15.47 12.38
CA TYR A 201 -8.06 -16.05 13.58
C TYR A 201 -6.93 -17.07 13.30
N PHE A 202 -6.73 -17.46 12.04
CA PHE A 202 -5.59 -18.30 11.63
C PHE A 202 -4.30 -17.51 11.37
N VAL A 203 -4.35 -16.18 11.38
CA VAL A 203 -3.18 -15.32 11.19
C VAL A 203 -2.20 -15.53 12.35
N THR A 204 -0.97 -15.90 12.02
CA THR A 204 0.14 -16.07 12.99
C THR A 204 1.02 -14.84 13.07
N ASP A 205 1.14 -14.08 11.98
CA ASP A 205 1.81 -12.78 11.91
C ASP A 205 0.78 -11.66 11.65
N GLN A 206 0.50 -10.87 12.69
CA GLN A 206 -0.49 -9.79 12.64
C GLN A 206 0.00 -8.54 11.88
N GLU A 207 1.30 -8.37 11.69
CA GLU A 207 1.84 -7.22 10.96
C GLU A 207 1.73 -7.44 9.45
N ARG A 208 2.13 -8.62 9.00
CA ARG A 208 2.07 -9.03 7.58
C ARG A 208 0.69 -9.59 7.19
N MET A 209 -0.17 -9.90 8.17
CA MET A 209 -1.48 -10.52 7.98
C MET A 209 -1.37 -11.87 7.26
N VAL A 210 -0.42 -12.71 7.67
CA VAL A 210 -0.13 -14.03 7.08
C VAL A 210 -0.24 -15.16 8.10
N ALA A 211 -0.46 -16.38 7.60
CA ALA A 211 -0.46 -17.61 8.38
C ALA A 211 0.74 -18.46 7.95
N GLU A 212 1.81 -18.40 8.74
CA GLU A 212 3.06 -19.11 8.50
C GLU A 212 3.21 -20.30 9.47
N TYR A 213 3.59 -21.46 8.94
CA TYR A 213 3.79 -22.70 9.69
C TYR A 213 5.04 -23.43 9.18
N GLU A 214 5.90 -23.85 10.11
CA GLU A 214 7.07 -24.69 9.79
C GLU A 214 6.71 -26.18 9.89
N ASN A 215 7.18 -27.00 8.94
CA ASN A 215 7.00 -28.46 8.92
C ASN A 215 5.54 -28.92 9.10
N ALA A 216 4.60 -28.17 8.53
CA ALA A 216 3.17 -28.43 8.66
C ALA A 216 2.72 -29.68 7.90
N ARG A 217 1.73 -30.40 8.44
CA ARG A 217 1.03 -31.47 7.72
C ARG A 217 -0.08 -30.86 6.85
N ILE A 218 -0.23 -31.35 5.63
CA ILE A 218 -1.27 -30.90 4.68
C ILE A 218 -2.35 -31.98 4.60
N VAL A 219 -3.59 -31.62 4.94
CA VAL A 219 -4.76 -32.49 4.78
C VAL A 219 -5.48 -32.11 3.49
N ILE A 220 -5.60 -33.06 2.57
CA ILE A 220 -6.28 -32.88 1.28
C ILE A 220 -7.53 -33.76 1.27
N THR A 221 -8.69 -33.15 1.03
CA THR A 221 -9.97 -33.86 0.93
C THR A 221 -10.80 -33.27 -0.21
N ASP A 222 -11.54 -34.13 -0.92
CA ASP A 222 -12.48 -33.76 -1.97
C ASP A 222 -13.89 -33.45 -1.43
N LYS A 223 -14.09 -33.59 -0.11
CA LYS A 223 -15.37 -33.38 0.58
C LYS A 223 -15.36 -32.11 1.42
N LYS A 224 -16.53 -31.50 1.57
CA LYS A 224 -16.74 -30.42 2.55
C LYS A 224 -16.69 -30.99 3.96
N VAL A 225 -15.84 -30.42 4.80
CA VAL A 225 -15.76 -30.74 6.23
C VAL A 225 -16.78 -29.88 6.97
N ASN A 226 -17.89 -30.48 7.40
CA ASN A 226 -18.95 -29.78 8.12
C ASN A 226 -19.00 -30.16 9.61
N VAL A 227 -18.40 -31.29 9.98
CA VAL A 227 -18.47 -31.83 11.35
C VAL A 227 -17.06 -32.12 11.84
N ILE A 228 -16.80 -31.78 13.11
CA ILE A 228 -15.45 -31.87 13.69
C ILE A 228 -14.97 -33.32 13.82
N GLN A 229 -15.88 -34.29 13.99
CA GLN A 229 -15.55 -35.72 14.10
C GLN A 229 -14.77 -36.24 12.90
N ASP A 230 -14.97 -35.67 11.72
CA ASP A 230 -14.25 -36.05 10.50
C ASP A 230 -12.76 -35.65 10.55
N LEU A 231 -12.40 -34.64 11.37
CA LEU A 231 -11.03 -34.16 11.55
C LEU A 231 -10.30 -34.76 12.75
N VAL A 232 -11.03 -35.21 13.79
CA VAL A 232 -10.43 -35.70 15.05
C VAL A 232 -9.32 -36.74 14.81
N PRO A 233 -9.51 -37.80 13.99
CA PRO A 233 -8.48 -38.83 13.81
C PRO A 233 -7.20 -38.34 13.13
N VAL A 234 -7.25 -37.18 12.46
CA VAL A 234 -6.11 -36.59 11.74
C VAL A 234 -5.38 -35.56 12.60
N LEU A 235 -6.09 -34.98 13.58
CA LEU A 235 -5.57 -33.99 14.52
C LEU A 235 -4.84 -34.64 15.71
N GLU A 236 -5.25 -35.84 16.12
CA GLU A 236 -4.56 -36.67 17.13
C GLU A 236 -3.25 -37.28 16.59
#